data_AF-A0A9D4WV56-F1
#
_entry.id   AF-A0A9D4WV56-F1
#
_cell.length_a   1.000
_cell.length_b   1.000
_cell.length_c   1.000
_cell.angle_alpha   90.00
_cell.angle_beta   90.00
_cell.angle_gamma   90.00
#
_symmetry.space_group_name_H-M   'P 1'
#
loop_
_entity.id
_entity.type
_entity.pdbx_description
1 polymer ?
#
loop_
_entity_poly.entity_id
_entity_poly.type
_entity_poly.pdbx_seq_one_letter_code
_entity_poly.pdbx_strand_id
1 'polypeptide(L)'
;MNSRISIASAFILKLQTDTSDNSVRCPYLATIEIERRRHLRGKGNDDNLMDVIVQYFCRFGHLACFTSDVDMFVEVFTTDKKAELFGKLVKYNDTLSTPPTKALGLSISLSKIKQQLLLGDMFKSSASDVEDSCAQMFEMYCKNLPLSKGFDPQESMHGEELLSITCNILVQLFWCTKNVGYLVEAVMVMEFGLSIRRSGIIILYYTL
;
A
#
# COMPACT_ATOMS: atom_id res chain seq x y z
N MET A 1 25.42 -16.91 -19.24
CA MET A 1 24.37 -16.01 -18.71
C MET A 1 23.88 -16.44 -17.33
N ASN A 2 23.60 -17.74 -17.10
CA ASN A 2 23.19 -18.24 -15.78
C ASN A 2 24.27 -18.06 -14.69
N SER A 3 25.56 -18.14 -15.05
CA SER A 3 26.67 -17.89 -14.12
C SER A 3 26.68 -16.46 -13.55
N ARG A 4 26.42 -15.44 -14.37
CA ARG A 4 26.39 -14.03 -13.92
C ARG A 4 25.21 -13.74 -12.99
N ILE A 5 24.04 -14.34 -13.26
CA ILE A 5 22.88 -14.22 -12.36
C ILE A 5 23.18 -14.88 -11.02
N SER A 6 23.77 -16.08 -11.03
CA SER A 6 24.16 -16.77 -9.80
C SER A 6 25.16 -15.96 -8.96
N ILE A 7 26.15 -15.33 -9.60
CA ILE A 7 27.11 -14.45 -8.91
C ILE A 7 26.40 -13.23 -8.31
N ALA A 8 25.51 -12.59 -9.06
CA ALA A 8 24.75 -11.44 -8.57
C ALA A 8 23.84 -11.80 -7.39
N SER A 9 23.13 -12.92 -7.47
CA SER A 9 22.28 -13.42 -6.37
C SER A 9 23.11 -13.73 -5.12
N ALA A 10 24.27 -14.38 -5.26
CA ALA A 10 25.16 -14.67 -4.14
C ALA A 10 25.71 -13.39 -3.50
N PHE A 11 26.05 -12.39 -4.30
CA PHE A 11 26.51 -11.09 -3.80
C PHE A 11 25.41 -10.34 -3.03
N ILE A 12 24.18 -10.33 -3.54
CA ILE A 12 23.04 -9.71 -2.85
C ILE A 12 22.74 -10.44 -1.54
N LEU A 13 22.75 -11.77 -1.55
CA LEU A 13 22.55 -12.56 -0.34
C LEU A 13 23.60 -12.19 0.72
N LYS A 14 24.87 -12.06 0.32
CA LYS A 14 25.93 -11.58 1.20
C LYS A 14 25.64 -10.18 1.75
N LEU A 15 25.19 -9.24 0.92
CA LEU A 15 24.80 -7.91 1.40
C LEU A 15 23.66 -7.96 2.43
N GLN A 16 22.67 -8.83 2.22
CA GLN A 16 21.55 -9.03 3.15
C GLN A 16 22.00 -9.66 4.47
N THR A 17 22.98 -10.56 4.45
CA THR A 17 23.51 -11.21 5.68
C THR A 17 24.50 -10.33 6.44
N ASP A 18 25.31 -9.55 5.73
CA ASP A 18 26.36 -8.71 6.31
C ASP A 18 25.77 -7.43 6.93
N THR A 19 24.57 -7.04 6.52
CA THR A 19 23.88 -5.87 7.08
C THR A 19 23.21 -6.26 8.40
N SER A 20 23.75 -5.82 9.53
CA SER A 20 23.09 -5.93 10.84
C SER A 20 21.84 -5.05 10.97
N ASP A 21 21.73 -4.04 10.11
CA ASP A 21 20.62 -3.11 10.04
C ASP A 21 19.53 -3.60 9.08
N ASN A 22 18.44 -4.11 9.66
CA ASN A 22 17.28 -4.58 8.91
C ASN A 22 16.50 -3.46 8.19
N SER A 23 16.88 -2.19 8.36
CA SER A 23 16.25 -1.04 7.71
C SER A 23 16.66 -0.83 6.25
N VAL A 24 17.79 -1.41 5.80
CA VAL A 24 18.32 -1.17 4.46
C VAL A 24 17.50 -1.93 3.41
N ARG A 25 16.79 -1.18 2.55
CA ARG A 25 15.89 -1.72 1.52
C ARG A 25 16.60 -2.17 0.24
N CYS A 26 17.69 -1.50 -0.15
CA CYS A 26 18.32 -1.65 -1.46
C CYS A 26 18.71 -3.10 -1.83
N PRO A 27 19.31 -3.91 -0.92
CA PRO A 27 19.62 -5.31 -1.24
C PRO A 27 18.38 -6.14 -1.55
N TYR A 28 17.23 -5.86 -0.93
CA TYR A 28 15.99 -6.57 -1.19
C TYR A 28 15.34 -6.14 -2.51
N LEU A 29 15.38 -4.85 -2.84
CA LEU A 29 14.96 -4.36 -4.16
C LEU A 29 15.81 -4.94 -5.29
N ALA A 30 17.11 -5.12 -5.05
CA ALA A 30 18.00 -5.78 -6.00
C ALA A 30 17.60 -7.24 -6.26
N THR A 31 17.10 -7.96 -5.24
CA THR A 31 16.53 -9.31 -5.41
C THR A 31 15.31 -9.27 -6.34
N ILE A 32 14.39 -8.32 -6.15
CA ILE A 32 13.21 -8.17 -7.01
C ILE A 32 13.63 -7.89 -8.46
N GLU A 33 14.59 -6.99 -8.68
CA GLU A 33 15.07 -6.66 -10.03
C GLU A 33 15.76 -7.86 -10.72
N ILE A 34 16.46 -8.73 -9.98
CA ILE A 34 17.00 -9.98 -10.56
C ILE A 34 15.85 -10.87 -11.06
N GLU A 35 14.84 -11.12 -10.25
CA GLU A 35 13.72 -11.98 -10.66
C GLU A 35 12.90 -11.34 -11.80
N ARG A 36 12.71 -10.02 -11.78
CA ARG A 36 12.09 -9.30 -12.91
C ARG A 36 12.88 -9.47 -14.20
N ARG A 37 14.21 -9.35 -14.16
CA ARG A 37 15.06 -9.57 -15.33
C ARG A 37 15.03 -11.01 -15.82
N ARG A 38 14.84 -11.99 -14.92
CA ARG A 38 14.67 -13.40 -15.30
C ARG A 38 13.32 -13.60 -16.01
N HIS A 39 12.25 -13.06 -15.43
CA HIS A 39 10.90 -13.08 -15.99
C HIS A 39 10.88 -12.47 -17.40
N LEU A 40 11.38 -11.23 -17.57
CA LEU A 40 11.44 -10.54 -18.87
C LEU A 40 12.25 -11.25 -19.96
N ARG A 41 13.12 -12.19 -19.58
CA ARG A 41 13.94 -12.97 -20.53
C ARG A 41 13.40 -14.39 -20.75
N GLY A 42 12.20 -14.69 -20.26
CA GLY A 42 11.59 -16.02 -20.35
C GLY A 42 12.32 -17.10 -19.54
N LYS A 43 13.09 -16.70 -18.51
CA LYS A 43 13.90 -17.60 -17.65
C LYS A 43 13.45 -17.62 -16.18
N GLY A 44 12.39 -16.90 -15.86
CA GLY A 44 11.74 -16.86 -14.56
C GLY A 44 10.27 -17.21 -14.69
N ASN A 45 9.67 -17.65 -13.59
CA ASN A 45 8.22 -17.80 -13.46
C ASN A 45 7.68 -16.61 -12.66
N ASP A 46 6.43 -16.24 -12.91
CA ASP A 46 5.68 -15.23 -12.17
C ASP A 46 5.71 -15.47 -10.67
N ASP A 47 5.61 -16.73 -10.24
CA ASP A 47 5.62 -17.10 -8.82
C ASP A 47 6.88 -16.62 -8.11
N ASN A 48 8.06 -16.80 -8.72
CA ASN A 48 9.31 -16.37 -8.10
C ASN A 48 9.35 -14.86 -7.89
N LEU A 49 8.89 -14.09 -8.90
CA LEU A 49 8.86 -12.63 -8.79
C LEU A 49 7.83 -12.18 -7.76
N MET A 50 6.66 -12.80 -7.72
CA MET A 50 5.64 -12.53 -6.70
C MET A 50 6.17 -12.84 -5.30
N ASP A 51 6.83 -13.97 -5.11
CA ASP A 51 7.30 -14.42 -3.80
C ASP A 51 8.37 -13.45 -3.25
N VAL A 52 9.27 -12.93 -4.08
CA VAL A 52 10.26 -11.92 -3.63
C VAL A 52 9.61 -10.56 -3.34
N ILE A 53 8.53 -10.18 -4.04
CA ILE A 53 7.74 -8.97 -3.73
C ILE A 53 7.00 -9.16 -2.40
N VAL A 54 6.42 -10.33 -2.15
CA VAL A 54 5.73 -10.67 -0.90
C VAL A 54 6.71 -10.67 0.27
N GLN A 55 7.91 -11.22 0.10
CA GLN A 55 8.98 -11.14 1.11
C GLN A 55 9.38 -9.68 1.39
N TYR A 56 9.46 -8.85 0.35
CA TYR A 56 9.70 -7.41 0.51
C TYR A 56 8.58 -6.73 1.31
N PHE A 57 7.32 -7.05 1.01
CA PHE A 57 6.15 -6.57 1.76
C PHE A 57 6.18 -7.00 3.23
N CYS A 58 6.52 -8.24 3.54
CA CYS A 58 6.63 -8.70 4.94
C CYS A 58 7.62 -7.86 5.76
N ARG A 59 8.68 -7.37 5.12
CA ARG A 59 9.72 -6.57 5.79
C ARG A 59 9.39 -5.08 5.80
N PHE A 60 8.99 -4.52 4.65
CA PHE A 60 8.90 -3.08 4.41
C PHE A 60 7.50 -2.60 4.03
N GLY A 61 6.51 -3.48 3.97
CA GLY A 61 5.14 -3.16 3.53
C GLY A 61 4.45 -2.10 4.37
N HIS A 62 4.82 -1.95 5.64
CA HIS A 62 4.29 -0.92 6.52
C HIS A 62 4.85 0.49 6.25
N LEU A 63 5.89 0.62 5.44
CA LEU A 63 6.50 1.90 5.11
C LEU A 63 5.75 2.57 3.96
N ALA A 64 5.57 3.90 4.04
CA ALA A 64 4.86 4.68 3.03
C ALA A 64 5.41 4.51 1.60
N CYS A 65 6.72 4.25 1.48
CA CYS A 65 7.43 4.04 0.23
C CYS A 65 7.21 2.67 -0.42
N PHE A 66 6.60 1.69 0.26
CA PHE A 66 6.45 0.33 -0.27
C PHE A 66 5.82 0.34 -1.67
N THR A 67 4.71 1.06 -1.83
CA THR A 67 3.96 1.12 -3.10
C THR A 67 4.80 1.68 -4.25
N SER A 68 5.52 2.79 -4.03
CA SER A 68 6.43 3.37 -5.02
C SER A 68 7.65 2.51 -5.30
N ASP A 69 8.15 1.78 -4.29
CA ASP A 69 9.29 0.90 -4.45
C ASP A 69 8.98 -0.27 -5.40
N VAL A 70 7.72 -0.76 -5.39
CA VAL A 70 7.34 -1.96 -6.15
C VAL A 70 6.62 -1.67 -7.47
N ASP A 71 6.26 -0.42 -7.74
CA ASP A 71 5.44 0.00 -8.89
C ASP A 71 5.97 -0.53 -10.22
N MET A 72 7.22 -0.22 -10.56
CA MET A 72 7.83 -0.67 -11.81
C MET A 72 8.00 -2.20 -11.91
N PHE A 73 7.98 -2.91 -10.79
CA PHE A 73 8.15 -4.36 -10.77
C PHE A 73 6.85 -5.09 -11.08
N VAL A 74 5.71 -4.54 -10.69
CA VAL A 74 4.39 -5.16 -10.91
C VAL A 74 3.83 -4.91 -12.31
N GLU A 75 4.38 -3.97 -13.08
CA GLU A 75 3.97 -3.68 -14.46
C GLU A 75 4.16 -4.86 -15.42
N VAL A 76 5.12 -5.75 -15.14
CA VAL A 76 5.40 -6.91 -16.00
C VAL A 76 4.31 -7.98 -15.94
N PHE A 77 3.47 -7.95 -14.92
CA PHE A 77 2.40 -8.92 -14.73
C PHE A 77 1.16 -8.61 -15.56
N THR A 78 0.49 -9.67 -16.02
CA THR A 78 -0.87 -9.60 -16.56
C THR A 78 -1.89 -9.25 -15.47
N THR A 79 -3.10 -8.88 -15.85
CA THR A 79 -4.19 -8.56 -14.90
C THR A 79 -4.47 -9.72 -13.94
N ASP A 80 -4.53 -10.96 -14.44
CA ASP A 80 -4.77 -12.15 -13.61
C ASP A 80 -3.65 -12.35 -12.58
N LYS A 81 -2.40 -12.10 -13.01
CA LYS A 81 -1.22 -12.20 -12.14
C LYS A 81 -1.17 -11.08 -11.11
N LYS A 82 -1.63 -9.88 -11.44
CA LYS A 82 -1.79 -8.78 -10.47
C LYS A 82 -2.82 -9.12 -9.39
N ALA A 83 -3.94 -9.74 -9.76
CA ALA A 83 -4.95 -10.22 -8.81
C ALA A 83 -4.40 -11.35 -7.92
N GLU A 84 -3.64 -12.28 -8.49
CA GLU A 84 -2.96 -13.35 -7.76
C GLU A 84 -1.96 -12.79 -6.73
N LEU A 85 -1.11 -11.85 -7.14
CA LEU A 85 -0.16 -11.17 -6.25
C LEU A 85 -0.89 -10.47 -5.11
N PHE A 86 -1.96 -9.73 -5.40
CA PHE A 86 -2.75 -9.08 -4.36
C PHE A 86 -3.30 -10.10 -3.35
N GLY A 87 -3.83 -11.23 -3.82
CA GLY A 87 -4.27 -12.32 -2.97
C GLY A 87 -3.17 -12.89 -2.08
N LYS A 88 -1.93 -13.01 -2.59
CA LYS A 88 -0.76 -13.42 -1.77
C LYS A 88 -0.46 -12.38 -0.69
N LEU A 89 -0.48 -11.07 -1.01
CA LEU A 89 -0.20 -10.00 -0.04
C LEU A 89 -1.22 -9.97 1.11
N VAL A 90 -2.51 -10.10 0.81
CA VAL A 90 -3.58 -10.16 1.83
C VAL A 90 -3.39 -11.35 2.77
N LYS A 91 -3.17 -12.56 2.22
CA LYS A 91 -2.95 -13.76 3.03
C LYS A 91 -1.78 -13.61 4.00
N TYR A 92 -0.69 -12.98 3.58
CA TYR A 92 0.45 -12.74 4.47
C TYR A 92 0.12 -11.72 5.56
N ASN A 93 -0.59 -10.65 5.23
CA ASN A 93 -1.00 -9.66 6.22
C ASN A 93 -1.84 -10.27 7.35
N ASP A 94 -2.77 -11.17 7.03
CA ASP A 94 -3.64 -11.83 8.02
C ASP A 94 -2.85 -12.69 9.03
N THR A 95 -1.64 -13.13 8.66
CA THR A 95 -0.76 -13.93 9.53
C THR A 95 0.16 -13.09 10.42
N LEU A 96 0.28 -11.79 10.15
CA LEU A 96 1.24 -10.92 10.82
C LEU A 96 0.66 -10.36 12.13
N SER A 97 1.22 -10.77 13.26
CA SER A 97 1.03 -10.07 14.53
C SER A 97 1.99 -8.88 14.60
N THR A 98 1.45 -7.65 14.51
CA THR A 98 2.27 -6.42 14.51
C THR A 98 1.69 -5.34 15.41
N PRO A 99 2.53 -4.40 15.90
CA PRO A 99 2.05 -3.25 16.68
C PRO A 99 1.04 -2.39 15.88
N PRO A 100 0.12 -1.67 16.55
CA PRO A 100 -0.97 -0.93 15.89
C PRO A 100 -0.52 -0.01 14.75
N THR A 101 0.54 0.78 14.95
CA THR A 101 1.07 1.68 13.92
C THR A 101 1.58 0.93 12.69
N LYS A 102 2.20 -0.23 12.89
CA LYS A 102 2.70 -1.07 11.80
C LYS A 102 1.54 -1.75 11.07
N ALA A 103 0.53 -2.23 11.79
CA ALA A 103 -0.69 -2.81 11.22
C ALA A 103 -1.44 -1.78 10.36
N LEU A 104 -1.54 -0.53 10.82
CA LEU A 104 -2.10 0.57 10.04
C LEU A 104 -1.29 0.84 8.77
N GLY A 105 0.04 0.91 8.87
CA GLY A 105 0.92 1.08 7.70
C GLY A 105 0.74 -0.04 6.66
N LEU A 106 0.64 -1.30 7.09
CA LEU A 106 0.35 -2.43 6.20
C LEU A 106 -1.01 -2.29 5.52
N SER A 107 -2.03 -1.89 6.28
CA SER A 107 -3.39 -1.70 5.75
C SER A 107 -3.44 -0.59 4.69
N ILE A 108 -2.75 0.54 4.92
CA ILE A 108 -2.61 1.63 3.95
C ILE A 108 -1.92 1.14 2.68
N SER A 109 -0.80 0.44 2.81
CA SER A 109 -0.07 -0.12 1.67
C SER A 109 -0.90 -1.12 0.88
N LEU A 110 -1.68 -1.98 1.55
CA LEU A 110 -2.60 -2.90 0.90
C LEU A 110 -3.70 -2.17 0.13
N SER A 111 -4.26 -1.10 0.69
CA SER A 111 -5.29 -0.32 -0.01
C SER A 111 -4.73 0.40 -1.24
N LYS A 112 -3.53 0.99 -1.13
CA LYS A 112 -2.86 1.65 -2.27
C LYS A 112 -2.47 0.65 -3.35
N ILE A 113 -1.86 -0.48 -2.99
CA ILE A 113 -1.46 -1.50 -3.96
C ILE A 113 -2.69 -2.16 -4.61
N LYS A 114 -3.79 -2.35 -3.86
CA LYS A 114 -5.08 -2.82 -4.42
C LYS A 114 -5.55 -1.90 -5.53
N GLN A 115 -5.62 -0.59 -5.26
CA GLN A 115 -5.99 0.41 -6.26
C GLN A 115 -5.05 0.31 -7.46
N GLN A 116 -3.75 0.40 -7.25
CA GLN A 116 -2.76 0.36 -8.33
C GLN A 116 -2.84 -0.90 -9.21
N LEU A 117 -2.98 -2.08 -8.61
CA LEU A 117 -3.00 -3.37 -9.31
C LEU A 117 -4.34 -3.64 -10.00
N LEU A 118 -5.44 -3.20 -9.39
CA LEU A 118 -6.81 -3.57 -9.77
C LEU A 118 -7.64 -2.36 -10.22
N LEU A 119 -7.01 -1.21 -10.53
CA LEU A 119 -7.65 0.03 -10.99
C LEU A 119 -8.61 -0.21 -12.16
N GLY A 120 -8.24 -1.07 -13.12
CA GLY A 120 -9.11 -1.43 -14.25
C GLY A 120 -10.26 -2.36 -13.88
N ASP A 121 -10.14 -3.09 -12.78
CA ASP A 121 -11.16 -4.02 -12.27
C ASP A 121 -12.15 -3.34 -11.32
N MET A 122 -11.75 -2.25 -10.67
CA MET A 122 -12.64 -1.36 -9.90
C MET A 122 -13.81 -0.84 -10.74
N PHE A 123 -13.63 -0.65 -12.05
CA PHE A 123 -14.72 -0.29 -12.98
C PHE A 123 -15.69 -1.45 -13.27
N LYS A 124 -15.29 -2.69 -12.95
CA LYS A 124 -16.16 -3.87 -13.04
C LYS A 124 -16.86 -4.16 -11.71
N SER A 125 -16.33 -3.67 -10.59
CA SER A 125 -17.00 -3.71 -9.29
C SER A 125 -18.28 -2.89 -9.33
N SER A 126 -19.28 -3.27 -8.53
CA SER A 126 -20.48 -2.46 -8.41
C SER A 126 -20.16 -1.15 -7.69
N ALA A 127 -20.93 -0.09 -7.95
CA ALA A 127 -20.77 1.17 -7.24
C ALA A 127 -20.84 0.98 -5.71
N SER A 128 -21.74 0.10 -5.25
CA SER A 128 -21.88 -0.26 -3.83
C SER A 128 -20.60 -0.85 -3.24
N ASP A 129 -19.91 -1.77 -3.93
CA ASP A 129 -18.68 -2.37 -3.42
C ASP A 129 -17.56 -1.32 -3.26
N VAL A 130 -17.52 -0.36 -4.17
CA VAL A 130 -16.54 0.72 -4.17
C VAL A 130 -16.87 1.75 -3.08
N GLU A 131 -18.15 2.05 -2.87
CA GLU A 131 -18.64 2.86 -1.74
C GLU A 131 -18.31 2.22 -0.38
N ASP A 132 -18.54 0.92 -0.23
CA ASP A 132 -18.19 0.18 0.99
C ASP A 132 -16.67 0.24 1.25
N SER A 133 -15.85 0.08 0.21
CA SER A 133 -14.41 0.24 0.32
C SER A 133 -14.02 1.67 0.75
N CYS A 134 -14.73 2.69 0.27
CA CYS A 134 -14.51 4.08 0.64
C CYS A 134 -14.84 4.32 2.12
N ALA A 135 -16.00 3.85 2.58
CA ALA A 135 -16.42 3.92 3.98
C ALA A 135 -15.43 3.22 4.91
N GLN A 136 -14.93 2.04 4.53
CA GLN A 136 -13.93 1.30 5.29
C GLN A 136 -12.62 2.07 5.48
N MET A 137 -12.12 2.77 4.45
CA MET A 137 -10.89 3.56 4.56
C MET A 137 -11.07 4.75 5.49
N PHE A 138 -12.20 5.45 5.39
CA PHE A 138 -12.51 6.58 6.26
C PHE A 138 -12.72 6.14 7.72
N GLU A 139 -13.44 5.04 7.94
CA GLU A 139 -13.64 4.48 9.28
C GLU A 139 -12.30 4.05 9.91
N MET A 140 -11.42 3.44 9.11
CA MET A 140 -10.08 3.06 9.55
C MET A 140 -9.26 4.29 9.97
N TYR A 141 -9.36 5.41 9.25
CA TYR A 141 -8.73 6.67 9.65
C TYR A 141 -9.24 7.12 11.02
N CYS A 142 -10.56 7.23 11.18
CA CYS A 142 -11.19 7.66 12.43
C CYS A 142 -10.78 6.80 13.64
N LYS A 143 -10.79 5.47 13.49
CA LYS A 143 -10.40 4.52 14.55
C LYS A 143 -8.94 4.66 14.97
N ASN A 144 -8.06 5.11 14.07
CA ASN A 144 -6.63 5.22 14.31
C ASN A 144 -6.15 6.63 14.66
N LEU A 145 -7.04 7.63 14.67
CA LEU A 145 -6.74 9.00 15.13
C LEU A 145 -6.00 9.06 16.47
N PRO A 146 -6.36 8.25 17.50
CA PRO A 146 -5.66 8.27 18.78
C PRO A 146 -4.16 7.94 18.69
N LEU A 147 -3.71 7.24 17.64
CA LEU A 147 -2.29 6.94 17.46
C LEU A 147 -1.43 8.20 17.23
N SER A 148 -2.04 9.28 16.74
CA SER A 148 -1.34 10.55 16.48
C SER A 148 -1.46 11.53 17.66
N LYS A 149 -1.93 11.07 18.83
CA LYS A 149 -2.12 11.92 19.99
C LYS A 149 -0.79 12.51 20.45
N GLY A 150 -0.74 13.84 20.52
CA GLY A 150 0.44 14.58 20.98
C GLY A 150 1.46 14.89 19.89
N PHE A 151 1.16 14.57 18.62
CA PHE A 151 1.97 15.04 17.49
C PHE A 151 1.79 16.55 17.32
N ASP A 152 2.83 17.20 16.81
CA ASP A 152 2.73 18.61 16.44
C ASP A 152 1.72 18.77 15.29
N PRO A 153 0.87 19.82 15.27
CA PRO A 153 -0.05 20.09 14.15
C PRO A 153 0.62 20.17 12.78
N GLN A 154 1.93 20.46 12.72
CA GLN A 154 2.72 20.49 11.48
C GLN A 154 3.20 19.10 11.04
N GLU A 155 3.18 18.09 11.91
CA GLU A 155 3.54 16.73 11.56
C GLU A 155 2.41 16.02 10.80
N SER A 156 2.77 14.99 10.04
CA SER A 156 1.80 14.12 9.39
C SER A 156 1.18 13.16 10.38
N MET A 157 -0.15 13.06 10.37
CA MET A 157 -0.85 12.14 11.26
C MET A 157 -0.73 10.70 10.75
N HIS A 158 -0.69 9.74 11.66
CA HIS A 158 -0.88 8.34 11.30
C HIS A 158 -2.23 8.16 10.59
N GLY A 159 -2.20 7.46 9.46
CA GLY A 159 -3.40 7.21 8.67
C GLY A 159 -3.84 8.35 7.77
N GLU A 160 -3.16 9.50 7.72
CA GLU A 160 -3.55 10.63 6.87
C GLU A 160 -3.66 10.25 5.38
N GLU A 161 -2.84 9.30 4.91
CA GLU A 161 -2.94 8.74 3.55
C GLU A 161 -4.30 8.10 3.25
N LEU A 162 -5.02 7.58 4.25
CA LEU A 162 -6.36 7.00 4.08
C LEU A 162 -7.36 8.05 3.59
N LEU A 163 -7.21 9.32 3.99
CA LEU A 163 -8.06 10.41 3.49
C LEU A 163 -7.83 10.63 2.00
N SER A 164 -6.57 10.63 1.54
CA SER A 164 -6.24 10.75 0.12
C SER A 164 -6.77 9.55 -0.68
N ILE A 165 -6.63 8.33 -0.15
CA ILE A 165 -7.18 7.11 -0.74
C ILE A 165 -8.71 7.23 -0.88
N THR A 166 -9.39 7.64 0.18
CA THR A 166 -10.85 7.87 0.21
C THR A 166 -11.27 8.87 -0.86
N CYS A 167 -10.60 10.02 -0.93
CA CYS A 167 -10.89 11.06 -1.93
C CYS A 167 -10.66 10.55 -3.36
N ASN A 168 -9.60 9.77 -3.60
CA ASN A 168 -9.34 9.19 -4.92
C ASN A 168 -10.46 8.22 -5.34
N ILE A 169 -10.98 7.40 -4.42
CA ILE A 169 -12.12 6.52 -4.69
C ILE A 169 -13.37 7.33 -5.04
N LEU A 170 -13.69 8.36 -4.25
CA LEU A 170 -14.85 9.23 -4.49
C LEU A 170 -14.76 9.95 -5.84
N VAL A 171 -13.59 10.44 -6.21
CA VAL A 171 -13.37 11.05 -7.52
C VAL A 171 -13.55 10.01 -8.64
N GLN A 172 -13.07 8.78 -8.47
CA GLN A 172 -13.31 7.69 -9.43
C GLN A 172 -14.80 7.36 -9.56
N LEU A 173 -15.53 7.25 -8.44
CA LEU A 173 -16.98 7.05 -8.43
C LEU A 173 -17.72 8.15 -9.18
N PHE A 174 -17.33 9.42 -9.01
CA PHE A 174 -17.84 10.53 -9.82
C PHE A 174 -17.55 10.31 -11.30
N TRP A 175 -16.34 9.93 -11.68
CA TRP A 175 -16.00 9.71 -13.10
C TRP A 175 -16.86 8.61 -13.74
N CYS A 176 -17.16 7.54 -12.99
CA CYS A 176 -18.00 6.42 -13.46
C CYS A 176 -19.48 6.77 -13.54
N THR A 177 -20.03 7.42 -12.50
CA THR A 177 -21.47 7.59 -12.31
C THR A 177 -21.98 8.97 -12.74
N LYS A 178 -21.09 9.95 -12.83
CA LYS A 178 -21.38 11.39 -12.96
C LYS A 178 -22.19 11.98 -11.80
N ASN A 179 -22.29 11.29 -10.67
CA ASN A 179 -22.96 11.80 -9.48
C ASN A 179 -22.05 12.79 -8.74
N VAL A 180 -22.41 14.08 -8.78
CA VAL A 180 -21.67 15.18 -8.12
C VAL A 180 -21.59 15.00 -6.60
N GLY A 181 -22.50 14.23 -6.00
CA GLY A 181 -22.47 13.90 -4.57
C GLY A 181 -21.12 13.38 -4.10
N TYR A 182 -20.46 12.53 -4.88
CA TYR A 182 -19.13 12.00 -4.53
C TYR A 182 -18.04 13.08 -4.49
N LEU A 183 -18.12 14.13 -5.33
CA LEU A 183 -17.18 15.25 -5.25
C LEU A 183 -17.42 16.08 -3.99
N VAL A 184 -18.69 16.29 -3.62
CA VAL A 184 -19.05 16.98 -2.37
C VAL A 184 -18.52 16.19 -1.17
N GLU A 185 -18.70 14.87 -1.15
CA GLU A 185 -18.14 14.00 -0.11
C GLU A 185 -16.62 14.05 -0.06
N ALA A 186 -15.92 14.06 -1.20
CA ALA A 186 -14.46 14.17 -1.23
C ALA A 186 -13.98 15.49 -0.58
N VAL A 187 -14.69 16.60 -0.86
CA VAL A 187 -14.41 17.89 -0.20
C VAL A 187 -14.67 17.79 1.31
N MET A 188 -15.78 17.18 1.74
CA MET A 188 -16.09 17.00 3.17
C MET A 188 -15.03 16.17 3.88
N VAL A 189 -14.55 15.08 3.27
CA VAL A 189 -13.47 14.23 3.82
C VAL A 189 -12.17 15.03 3.98
N MET A 190 -11.80 15.84 2.98
CA MET A 190 -10.61 16.69 3.07
C MET A 190 -10.74 17.76 4.17
N GLU A 191 -11.87 18.48 4.21
CA GLU A 191 -12.13 19.51 5.23
C GLU A 191 -12.13 18.92 6.64
N PHE A 192 -12.68 17.72 6.82
CA PHE A 192 -12.64 16.98 8.09
C PHE A 192 -11.20 16.71 8.53
N GLY A 193 -10.36 16.14 7.65
CA GLY A 193 -8.95 15.87 7.97
C GLY A 193 -8.15 17.13 8.29
N LEU A 194 -8.35 18.20 7.50
CA LEU A 194 -7.70 19.50 7.73
C LEU A 194 -8.12 20.13 9.05
N SER A 195 -9.41 20.01 9.41
CA SER A 195 -9.94 20.52 10.68
C SER A 195 -9.31 19.81 11.87
N ILE A 196 -9.16 18.48 11.81
CA ILE A 196 -8.48 17.70 12.86
C ILE A 196 -7.03 18.15 13.01
N ARG A 197 -6.30 18.36 11.92
CA ARG A 197 -4.91 18.84 11.96
C ARG A 197 -4.83 20.23 12.60
N ARG A 198 -5.68 21.17 12.18
CA ARG A 198 -5.65 22.56 12.66
C ARG A 198 -6.01 22.70 14.14
N SER A 199 -6.96 21.91 14.62
CA SER A 199 -7.46 22.01 15.99
C SER A 199 -6.67 21.16 16.99
N GLY A 200 -5.78 20.29 16.51
CA GLY A 200 -5.25 19.17 17.29
C GLY A 200 -6.36 18.17 17.66
N ILE A 201 -5.99 16.95 18.06
CA ILE A 201 -6.94 15.89 18.49
C ILE A 201 -7.83 16.30 19.69
N ILE A 202 -7.62 17.49 20.25
CA ILE A 202 -8.33 18.04 21.41
C ILE A 202 -9.85 18.09 21.19
N ILE A 203 -10.34 18.33 19.97
CA ILE A 203 -11.79 18.48 19.71
C ILE A 203 -12.55 17.15 19.66
N LEU A 204 -11.91 16.06 19.22
CA LEU A 204 -12.60 14.77 19.07
C LEU A 204 -12.88 14.05 20.40
N TYR A 205 -12.13 14.35 21.46
CA TYR A 205 -12.42 13.80 22.80
C TYR A 205 -13.68 14.38 23.46
N TYR A 206 -14.26 15.46 22.91
CA TYR A 206 -15.45 16.09 23.47
C TYR A 206 -16.72 15.88 22.63
N THR A 207 -16.64 15.19 21.48
CA THR A 207 -17.76 15.14 20.52
C THR A 207 -18.03 13.77 19.90
N LEU A 208 -17.43 12.70 20.41
CA LEU A 208 -17.78 11.30 20.09
C LEU A 208 -18.05 10.52 21.38
#